data_AF-A0A3D3GHD4-F1
#
_entry.id   AF-A0A3D3GHD4-F1
#
_cell.length_a   1.000
_cell.length_b   1.000
_cell.length_c   1.000
_cell.angle_alpha   90.00
_cell.angle_beta   90.00
_cell.angle_gamma   90.00
#
_symmetry.space_group_name_H-M   'P 1'
#
loop_
_entity.id
_entity.type
_entity.pdbx_description
1 polymer ?
#
loop_
_entity_poly.entity_id
_entity_poly.type
_entity_poly.pdbx_seq_one_letter_code
_entity_poly.pdbx_strand_id
1 'polypeptide(L)'
;MEFTQKKLPELAAQNLRSCLIKSVQPYAPMLAPVYVFMKRNGKFVSVKSPLDFFVPEELSRLSGFDSFYFPEFVDSVAPFQKAGRLARALLNWNPRQGEVLSPAPFELSDAILRLVGPLWSVSSDEELLIEPFFPIGFASELCDPIPQDILVRSREKSVEGYERALLCSAWTVFLAVHLGYCSLAVLNELRLKSFDDVLNESVPLGFLPGSQELEEIEFIAWSSLKKLDPVRASLFQSRQEMVARKILSRIKRITAEFAVPGKPAPTIFGDRGFVSV
;
A
#
# COMPACT_ATOMS: atom_id res chain seq x y z
N MET A 1 13.07 6.92 0.63
CA MET A 1 12.45 8.11 1.27
C MET A 1 13.28 8.50 2.49
N GLU A 2 13.51 9.79 2.78
CA GLU A 2 14.27 10.18 3.98
C GLU A 2 13.37 10.37 5.20
N PHE A 3 13.48 9.45 6.17
CA PHE A 3 12.81 9.56 7.46
C PHE A 3 13.66 10.38 8.44
N THR A 4 13.18 11.58 8.78
CA THR A 4 13.93 12.57 9.56
C THR A 4 13.58 12.56 11.05
N GLN A 5 12.37 12.11 11.43
CA GLN A 5 11.86 12.14 12.80
C GLN A 5 12.28 10.94 13.67
N LYS A 6 13.60 10.68 13.77
CA LYS A 6 14.13 9.49 14.48
C LYS A 6 13.95 9.50 16.00
N LYS A 7 13.66 10.65 16.60
CA LYS A 7 13.47 10.82 18.04
C LYS A 7 12.32 11.76 18.32
N LEU A 8 11.44 11.42 19.26
CA LEU A 8 10.34 12.27 19.70
C LEU A 8 10.46 12.57 21.20
N PRO A 9 10.04 13.78 21.64
CA PRO A 9 9.98 14.11 23.06
C PRO A 9 8.90 13.29 23.79
N GLU A 10 9.00 13.18 25.12
CA GLU A 10 8.00 12.48 25.94
C GLU A 10 6.56 12.99 25.74
N LEU A 11 6.40 14.31 25.55
CA LEU A 11 5.10 14.93 25.28
C LEU A 11 4.40 14.36 24.04
N ALA A 12 5.13 13.78 23.10
CA ALA A 12 4.55 13.13 21.92
C ALA A 12 3.69 11.91 22.27
N ALA A 13 3.86 11.32 23.47
CA ALA A 13 3.11 10.14 23.93
C ALA A 13 1.58 10.27 23.75
N GLN A 14 1.04 11.49 23.91
CA GLN A 14 -0.40 11.76 23.77
C GLN A 14 -0.94 11.47 22.36
N ASN A 15 -0.06 11.52 21.36
CA ASN A 15 -0.39 11.36 19.94
C ASN A 15 0.18 10.05 19.36
N LEU A 16 0.62 9.12 20.22
CA LEU A 16 1.13 7.81 19.81
C LEU A 16 0.11 6.71 20.13
N ARG A 17 -0.09 5.80 19.19
CA ARG A 17 -0.75 4.51 19.40
C ARG A 17 0.27 3.52 19.95
N SER A 18 -0.16 2.63 20.82
CA SER A 18 0.71 1.57 21.36
C SER A 18 0.24 0.19 20.92
N CYS A 19 1.19 -0.70 20.68
CA CYS A 19 0.95 -2.11 20.37
C CYS A 19 1.97 -2.96 21.11
N LEU A 20 1.56 -4.12 21.59
CA LEU A 20 2.47 -5.04 22.26
C LEU A 20 3.49 -5.59 21.24
N ILE A 21 4.75 -5.69 21.62
CA ILE A 21 5.80 -6.19 20.72
C ILE A 21 5.48 -7.60 20.23
N LYS A 22 4.93 -8.44 21.11
CA LYS A 22 4.54 -9.83 20.80
C LYS A 22 3.45 -9.99 19.74
N SER A 23 2.69 -8.94 19.43
CA SER A 23 1.67 -8.99 18.37
C SER A 23 2.20 -8.57 17.00
N VAL A 24 3.45 -8.11 16.90
CA VAL A 24 4.07 -7.79 15.62
C VAL A 24 4.53 -9.06 14.94
N GLN A 25 4.08 -9.25 13.71
CA GLN A 25 4.50 -10.37 12.87
C GLN A 25 5.82 -10.03 12.17
N PRO A 26 6.82 -10.94 12.19
CA PRO A 26 8.02 -10.78 11.40
C PRO A 26 7.69 -10.65 9.90
N TYR A 27 8.55 -9.93 9.16
CA TYR A 27 8.46 -9.72 7.71
C TYR A 27 7.22 -8.97 7.20
N ALA A 28 6.30 -8.59 8.08
CA ALA A 28 5.23 -7.66 7.72
C ALA A 28 5.80 -6.24 7.56
N PRO A 29 5.49 -5.53 6.46
CA PRO A 29 5.96 -4.17 6.26
C PRO A 29 5.33 -3.23 7.31
N MET A 30 6.15 -2.42 7.95
CA MET A 30 5.71 -1.40 8.90
C MET A 30 5.16 -0.20 8.12
N LEU A 31 3.87 0.08 8.27
CA LEU A 31 3.20 1.17 7.55
C LEU A 31 3.38 2.53 8.26
N ALA A 32 4.23 2.56 9.29
CA ALA A 32 4.59 3.74 10.04
C ALA A 32 5.95 3.56 10.71
N PRO A 33 6.65 4.65 11.08
CA PRO A 33 7.85 4.52 11.89
C PRO A 33 7.48 3.93 13.25
N VAL A 34 8.35 3.06 13.76
CA VAL A 34 8.12 2.32 15.00
C VAL A 34 9.07 2.83 16.06
N TYR A 35 8.53 3.25 17.19
CA TYR A 35 9.31 3.79 18.30
C TYR A 35 9.26 2.88 19.53
N VAL A 36 10.32 2.94 20.35
CA VAL A 36 10.35 2.44 21.72
C VAL A 36 10.56 3.60 22.69
N PHE A 37 9.99 3.51 23.88
CA PHE A 37 10.18 4.52 24.92
C PHE A 37 11.43 4.21 25.77
N MET A 38 12.39 5.12 25.77
CA MET A 38 13.62 5.01 26.55
C MET A 38 13.48 5.72 27.91
N LYS A 39 13.05 4.98 28.94
CA LYS A 39 12.78 5.50 30.30
C LYS A 39 13.90 6.37 30.87
N ARG A 40 15.17 5.99 30.67
CA ARG A 40 16.34 6.75 31.18
C ARG A 40 16.48 8.15 30.58
N ASN A 41 16.00 8.35 29.34
CA ASN A 41 16.20 9.58 28.59
C ASN A 41 14.90 10.37 28.37
N GLY A 42 13.75 9.85 28.79
CA GLY A 42 12.44 10.48 28.59
C GLY A 42 12.12 10.76 27.11
N LYS A 43 12.47 9.82 26.22
CA LYS A 43 12.33 10.01 24.76
C LYS A 43 11.87 8.75 24.07
N PHE A 44 11.12 8.93 22.98
CA PHE A 44 10.82 7.88 22.03
C PHE A 44 11.93 7.83 20.98
N VAL A 45 12.45 6.64 20.71
CA VAL A 45 13.51 6.41 19.72
C VAL A 45 13.00 5.46 18.66
N SER A 46 13.12 5.86 17.40
CA SER A 46 12.71 5.03 16.27
C SER A 46 13.63 3.82 16.15
N VAL A 47 13.03 2.63 16.12
CA VAL A 47 13.70 1.34 15.90
C VAL A 47 13.45 0.79 14.50
N LYS A 48 12.39 1.25 13.82
CA LYS A 48 12.14 0.96 12.41
C LYS A 48 11.63 2.17 11.66
N SER A 49 12.07 2.27 10.42
CA SER A 49 11.53 3.21 9.43
C SER A 49 10.24 2.65 8.82
N PRO A 50 9.40 3.50 8.22
CA PRO A 50 8.31 3.05 7.35
C PRO A 50 8.81 2.12 6.24
N LEU A 51 7.95 1.22 5.78
CA LEU A 51 8.20 0.14 4.80
C LEU A 51 9.23 -0.92 5.19
N ASP A 52 10.04 -0.68 6.23
CA ASP A 52 10.91 -1.72 6.77
C ASP A 52 10.08 -2.79 7.50
N PHE A 53 10.71 -3.92 7.82
CA PHE A 53 10.12 -5.02 8.56
C PHE A 53 11.06 -5.48 9.66
N PHE A 54 10.49 -6.17 10.64
CA PHE A 54 11.28 -6.85 11.65
C PHE A 54 11.62 -8.28 11.22
N VAL A 55 12.85 -8.71 11.47
CA VAL A 55 13.21 -10.13 11.51
C VAL A 55 13.00 -10.68 12.94
N PRO A 56 12.81 -12.00 13.12
CA PRO A 56 12.58 -12.59 14.44
C PRO A 56 13.64 -12.21 15.49
N GLU A 57 14.91 -12.13 15.08
CA GLU A 57 16.04 -11.80 15.95
C GLU A 57 16.01 -10.33 16.41
N GLU A 58 15.44 -9.43 15.61
CA GLU A 58 15.20 -8.03 16.02
C GLU A 58 14.12 -7.95 17.08
N LEU A 59 12.99 -8.64 16.89
CA LEU A 59 11.90 -8.68 17.87
C LEU A 59 12.36 -9.30 19.19
N SER A 60 13.17 -10.37 19.13
CA SER A 60 13.74 -10.99 20.33
C SER A 60 14.67 -10.04 21.09
N ARG A 61 15.45 -9.20 20.40
CA ARG A 61 16.31 -8.19 21.07
C ARG A 61 15.51 -7.06 21.70
N LEU A 62 14.35 -6.74 21.12
CA LEU A 62 13.47 -5.67 21.59
C LEU A 62 12.45 -6.16 22.63
N SER A 63 12.43 -7.44 22.97
CA SER A 63 11.46 -8.01 23.93
C SER A 63 11.59 -7.46 25.36
N GLY A 64 12.69 -6.76 25.68
CA GLY A 64 12.86 -6.04 26.95
C GLY A 64 12.01 -4.77 27.06
N PHE A 65 11.37 -4.34 25.97
CA PHE A 65 10.38 -3.27 25.97
C PHE A 65 8.96 -3.86 25.99
N ASP A 66 8.03 -3.15 26.63
CA ASP A 66 6.64 -3.63 26.74
C ASP A 66 5.85 -3.48 25.43
N SER A 67 6.03 -2.32 24.78
CA SER A 67 5.23 -1.89 23.63
C SER A 67 6.06 -1.16 22.58
N PHE A 68 5.64 -1.29 21.34
CA PHE A 68 5.96 -0.37 20.27
C PHE A 68 4.96 0.78 20.22
N TYR A 69 5.44 1.92 19.76
CA TYR A 69 4.66 3.14 19.61
C TYR A 69 4.68 3.61 18.16
N PHE A 70 3.52 4.00 17.65
CA PHE A 70 3.30 4.42 16.27
C PHE A 70 2.63 5.79 16.29
N PRO A 71 2.97 6.69 15.37
CA PRO A 71 2.22 7.94 15.24
C PRO A 71 0.76 7.68 14.88
N GLU A 72 -0.14 8.57 15.32
CA GLU A 72 -1.58 8.49 15.07
C GLU A 72 -1.96 8.32 13.59
N PHE A 73 -1.15 8.82 12.65
CA PHE A 73 -1.46 8.67 11.23
C PHE A 73 -1.57 7.20 10.78
N VAL A 74 -1.02 6.23 11.53
CA VAL A 74 -1.18 4.79 11.25
C VAL A 74 -2.66 4.41 11.10
N ASP A 75 -3.56 5.12 11.78
CA ASP A 75 -5.01 4.94 11.68
C ASP A 75 -5.55 5.27 10.27
N SER A 76 -4.84 6.11 9.50
CA SER A 76 -5.17 6.45 8.10
C SER A 76 -4.99 5.27 7.14
N VAL A 77 -4.21 4.27 7.53
CA VAL A 77 -3.99 3.04 6.76
C VAL A 77 -5.15 2.05 6.95
N ALA A 78 -5.86 2.11 8.09
CA ALA A 78 -6.89 1.14 8.44
C ALA A 78 -7.99 0.96 7.37
N PRO A 79 -8.48 2.01 6.67
CA PRO A 79 -9.41 1.86 5.56
C PRO A 79 -8.86 0.98 4.42
N PHE A 80 -7.58 1.17 4.05
CA PHE A 80 -6.91 0.39 3.00
C PHE A 80 -6.77 -1.07 3.39
N GLN A 81 -6.34 -1.34 4.62
CA GLN A 81 -6.22 -2.71 5.13
C GLN A 81 -7.60 -3.40 5.18
N LYS A 82 -8.62 -2.70 5.66
CA LYS A 82 -10.00 -3.22 5.71
C LYS A 82 -10.51 -3.54 4.31
N ALA A 83 -10.31 -2.64 3.34
CA ALA A 83 -10.69 -2.88 1.95
C ALA A 83 -9.97 -4.09 1.36
N GLY A 84 -8.66 -4.25 1.62
CA GLY A 84 -7.87 -5.40 1.18
C GLY A 84 -8.39 -6.72 1.75
N ARG A 85 -8.69 -6.78 3.06
CA ARG A 85 -9.29 -7.97 3.70
C ARG A 85 -10.65 -8.33 3.12
N LEU A 86 -11.52 -7.35 2.95
CA LEU A 86 -12.86 -7.56 2.40
C LEU A 86 -12.78 -8.02 0.94
N ALA A 87 -11.90 -7.43 0.15
CA ALA A 87 -11.63 -7.87 -1.22
C ALA A 87 -11.12 -9.31 -1.24
N ARG A 88 -10.13 -9.67 -0.40
CA ARG A 88 -9.63 -11.05 -0.30
C ARG A 88 -10.71 -12.05 0.08
N ALA A 89 -11.57 -11.69 1.04
CA ALA A 89 -12.69 -12.53 1.46
C ALA A 89 -13.69 -12.75 0.31
N LEU A 90 -13.99 -11.69 -0.44
CA LEU A 90 -14.86 -11.74 -1.61
C LEU A 90 -14.27 -12.59 -2.74
N LEU A 91 -12.98 -12.41 -3.07
CA LEU A 91 -12.30 -13.15 -4.14
C LEU A 91 -12.03 -14.62 -3.79
N ASN A 92 -11.92 -14.96 -2.50
CA ASN A 92 -11.84 -16.34 -2.02
C ASN A 92 -13.22 -16.98 -1.78
N TRP A 93 -14.31 -16.26 -2.03
CA TRP A 93 -15.63 -16.79 -1.76
C TRP A 93 -15.93 -17.97 -2.68
N ASN A 94 -16.03 -19.14 -2.08
CA ASN A 94 -16.41 -20.38 -2.77
C ASN A 94 -17.74 -20.87 -2.16
N PRO A 95 -18.89 -20.61 -2.81
CA PRO A 95 -20.16 -21.11 -2.30
C PRO A 95 -20.13 -22.64 -2.26
N ARG A 96 -20.59 -23.23 -1.16
CA ARG A 96 -20.74 -24.69 -1.06
C ARG A 96 -21.68 -25.15 -2.17
N GLN A 97 -21.34 -26.27 -2.81
CA GLN A 97 -22.08 -26.83 -3.94
C GLN A 97 -23.58 -26.89 -3.64
N GLY A 98 -24.38 -26.14 -4.41
CA GLY A 98 -25.84 -26.21 -4.41
C GLY A 98 -26.61 -25.01 -3.85
N GLU A 99 -25.97 -24.05 -3.18
CA GLU A 99 -26.74 -23.01 -2.45
C GLU A 99 -26.73 -21.60 -3.08
N VAL A 100 -25.75 -21.22 -3.91
CA VAL A 100 -25.70 -19.89 -4.55
C VAL A 100 -24.93 -19.95 -5.88
N LEU A 101 -25.42 -19.28 -6.93
CA LEU A 101 -24.67 -19.09 -8.19
C LEU A 101 -23.43 -18.23 -7.92
N SER A 102 -22.27 -18.63 -8.45
CA SER A 102 -21.07 -17.79 -8.41
C SER A 102 -21.36 -16.43 -9.06
N PRO A 103 -20.93 -15.30 -8.46
CA PRO A 103 -21.16 -13.99 -9.04
C PRO A 103 -20.52 -13.88 -10.42
N ALA A 104 -21.18 -13.18 -11.32
CA ALA A 104 -20.61 -12.90 -12.63
C ALA A 104 -19.37 -11.99 -12.48
N PRO A 105 -18.38 -12.08 -13.40
CA PRO A 105 -17.15 -11.28 -13.29
C PRO A 105 -17.38 -9.76 -13.16
N PHE A 106 -18.43 -9.22 -13.79
CA PHE A 106 -18.76 -7.80 -13.71
C PHE A 106 -19.34 -7.41 -12.34
N GLU A 107 -20.08 -8.29 -11.66
CA GLU A 107 -20.61 -8.06 -10.32
C GLU A 107 -19.47 -8.05 -9.30
N LEU A 108 -18.52 -8.97 -9.47
CA LEU A 108 -17.31 -9.03 -8.66
C LEU A 108 -16.46 -7.77 -8.83
N SER A 109 -16.25 -7.34 -10.08
CA SER A 109 -15.56 -6.09 -10.39
C SER A 109 -16.28 -4.86 -9.80
N ASP A 110 -17.62 -4.81 -9.81
CA ASP A 110 -18.40 -3.73 -9.21
C ASP A 110 -18.26 -3.69 -7.69
N ALA A 111 -18.37 -4.85 -7.04
CA ALA A 111 -18.21 -5.00 -5.60
C ALA A 111 -16.80 -4.57 -5.15
N ILE A 112 -15.76 -4.96 -5.89
CA ILE A 112 -14.39 -4.51 -5.64
C ILE A 112 -14.28 -2.99 -5.81
N LEU A 113 -14.89 -2.40 -6.85
CA LEU A 113 -14.88 -0.95 -7.06
C LEU A 113 -15.51 -0.19 -5.89
N ARG A 114 -16.58 -0.72 -5.28
CA ARG A 114 -17.22 -0.16 -4.07
C ARG A 114 -16.33 -0.23 -2.84
N LEU A 115 -15.39 -1.19 -2.78
CA LEU A 115 -14.41 -1.28 -1.69
C LEU A 115 -13.24 -0.30 -1.87
N VAL A 116 -12.74 -0.14 -3.11
CA VAL A 116 -11.56 0.69 -3.39
C VAL A 116 -11.90 2.16 -3.69
N GLY A 117 -13.11 2.45 -4.17
CA GLY A 117 -13.56 3.80 -4.50
C GLY A 117 -13.44 4.79 -3.34
N PRO A 118 -13.94 4.46 -2.13
CA PRO A 118 -13.82 5.32 -0.95
C PRO A 118 -12.39 5.55 -0.44
N LEU A 119 -11.38 4.85 -0.98
CA LEU A 119 -9.97 5.06 -0.62
C LEU A 119 -9.37 6.29 -1.32
N TRP A 120 -10.01 6.77 -2.38
CA TRP A 120 -9.64 8.03 -3.03
C TRP A 120 -10.12 9.20 -2.18
N SER A 121 -9.26 10.22 -2.07
CA SER A 121 -9.57 11.45 -1.32
C SER A 121 -9.76 12.61 -2.28
N VAL A 122 -10.66 13.53 -1.92
CA VAL A 122 -10.87 14.78 -2.65
C VAL A 122 -9.93 15.83 -2.07
N SER A 123 -9.09 16.41 -2.91
CA SER A 123 -8.18 17.49 -2.50
C SER A 123 -8.84 18.87 -2.60
N SER A 124 -8.12 19.91 -2.18
CA SER A 124 -8.69 21.28 -2.06
C SER A 124 -9.10 21.90 -3.39
N ASP A 125 -8.56 21.41 -4.50
CA ASP A 125 -8.93 21.80 -5.88
C ASP A 125 -10.01 20.87 -6.47
N GLU A 126 -10.71 20.12 -5.61
CA GLU A 126 -11.74 19.13 -5.96
C GLU A 126 -11.24 17.94 -6.79
N GLU A 127 -9.92 17.77 -6.95
CA GLU A 127 -9.36 16.64 -7.66
C GLU A 127 -9.27 15.40 -6.75
N LEU A 128 -9.64 14.23 -7.30
CA LEU A 128 -9.37 12.96 -6.64
C LEU A 128 -7.88 12.64 -6.67
N LEU A 129 -7.35 12.28 -5.51
CA LEU A 129 -5.98 11.81 -5.36
C LEU A 129 -5.89 10.64 -4.39
N ILE A 130 -4.76 9.94 -4.48
CA ILE A 130 -4.40 8.88 -3.56
C ILE A 130 -2.92 8.97 -3.23
N GLU A 131 -2.59 8.89 -1.94
CA GLU A 131 -1.21 8.84 -1.48
C GLU A 131 -0.65 7.43 -1.75
N PRO A 132 0.35 7.27 -2.64
CA PRO A 132 0.81 5.96 -3.11
C PRO A 132 1.41 5.05 -2.04
N PHE A 133 1.68 5.58 -0.84
CA PHE A 133 2.12 4.80 0.31
C PHE A 133 1.03 3.85 0.84
N PHE A 134 -0.22 4.30 0.91
CA PHE A 134 -1.31 3.54 1.55
C PHE A 134 -1.79 2.30 0.78
N PRO A 135 -1.73 2.24 -0.57
CA PRO A 135 -1.94 1.00 -1.34
C PRO A 135 -1.15 -0.22 -0.85
N ILE A 136 0.00 -0.04 -0.17
CA ILE A 136 0.74 -1.16 0.45
C ILE A 136 -0.11 -1.86 1.51
N GLY A 137 -0.87 -1.12 2.32
CA GLY A 137 -1.77 -1.69 3.31
C GLY A 137 -2.90 -2.49 2.66
N PHE A 138 -3.42 -2.04 1.52
CA PHE A 138 -4.42 -2.78 0.74
C PHE A 138 -3.83 -4.06 0.15
N ALA A 139 -2.72 -3.96 -0.58
CA ALA A 139 -2.10 -5.11 -1.25
C ALA A 139 -1.61 -6.17 -0.26
N SER A 140 -1.12 -5.77 0.91
CA SER A 140 -0.64 -6.70 1.94
C SER A 140 -1.75 -7.52 2.59
N GLU A 141 -2.98 -7.01 2.61
CA GLU A 141 -4.14 -7.75 3.12
C GLU A 141 -4.85 -8.53 1.99
N LEU A 142 -4.76 -8.04 0.74
CA LEU A 142 -5.37 -8.68 -0.43
C LEU A 142 -4.58 -9.90 -0.91
N CYS A 143 -3.29 -9.71 -1.17
CA CYS A 143 -2.39 -10.69 -1.75
C CYS A 143 -1.67 -11.50 -0.68
N ASP A 144 -1.02 -12.59 -1.09
CA ASP A 144 -0.12 -13.34 -0.24
C ASP A 144 1.13 -12.52 0.13
N PRO A 145 1.78 -12.83 1.27
CA PRO A 145 3.03 -12.20 1.66
C PRO A 145 4.12 -12.45 0.62
N ILE A 146 4.96 -11.44 0.37
CA ILE A 146 6.17 -11.62 -0.43
C ILE A 146 7.10 -12.58 0.32
N PRO A 147 7.73 -13.57 -0.35
CA PRO A 147 8.63 -14.51 0.29
C PRO A 147 9.73 -13.82 1.11
N GLN A 148 9.97 -14.35 2.32
CA GLN A 148 10.84 -13.73 3.32
C GLN A 148 12.30 -13.60 2.83
N ASP A 149 12.79 -14.61 2.11
CA ASP A 149 14.13 -14.62 1.53
C ASP A 149 14.31 -13.53 0.47
N ILE A 150 13.27 -13.27 -0.32
CA ILE A 150 13.25 -12.17 -1.28
C ILE A 150 13.29 -10.83 -0.54
N LEU A 151 12.42 -10.63 0.48
CA LEU A 151 12.38 -9.38 1.25
C LEU A 151 13.73 -9.04 1.89
N VAL A 152 14.36 -10.03 2.53
CA VAL A 152 15.67 -9.86 3.20
C VAL A 152 16.75 -9.51 2.17
N ARG A 153 16.89 -10.31 1.11
CA ARG A 153 17.92 -10.07 0.08
C ARG A 153 17.76 -8.72 -0.60
N SER A 154 16.53 -8.33 -0.91
CA SER A 154 16.26 -7.06 -1.58
C SER A 154 16.60 -5.87 -0.70
N ARG A 155 16.22 -5.90 0.58
CA ARG A 155 16.56 -4.85 1.56
C ARG A 155 18.08 -4.74 1.77
N GLU A 156 18.78 -5.87 1.83
CA GLU A 156 20.25 -5.92 1.98
C GLU A 156 20.97 -5.40 0.72
N LYS A 157 20.43 -5.69 -0.47
CA LYS A 157 20.97 -5.18 -1.75
C LYS A 157 20.81 -3.67 -1.85
N SER A 158 19.61 -3.14 -1.60
CA SER A 158 19.33 -1.70 -1.63
C SER A 158 18.03 -1.40 -0.89
N VAL A 159 18.12 -0.62 0.19
CA VAL A 159 16.93 -0.16 0.94
C VAL A 159 16.00 0.66 0.05
N GLU A 160 16.54 1.57 -0.75
CA GLU A 160 15.75 2.39 -1.67
C GLU A 160 15.09 1.56 -2.78
N GLY A 161 15.84 0.61 -3.36
CA GLY A 161 15.31 -0.31 -4.37
C GLY A 161 14.18 -1.17 -3.81
N TYR A 162 14.35 -1.67 -2.58
CA TYR A 162 13.33 -2.40 -1.83
C TYR A 162 12.07 -1.57 -1.55
N GLU A 163 12.22 -0.35 -1.02
CA GLU A 163 11.09 0.55 -0.76
C GLU A 163 10.30 0.84 -2.04
N ARG A 164 11.02 1.12 -3.13
CA ARG A 164 10.41 1.36 -4.44
C ARG A 164 9.70 0.13 -4.98
N ALA A 165 10.29 -1.07 -4.83
CA ALA A 165 9.69 -2.33 -5.26
C ALA A 165 8.38 -2.61 -4.51
N LEU A 166 8.35 -2.36 -3.20
CA LEU A 166 7.12 -2.47 -2.41
C LEU A 166 6.03 -1.51 -2.88
N LEU A 167 6.38 -0.24 -3.05
CA LEU A 167 5.42 0.79 -3.50
C LEU A 167 4.87 0.46 -4.89
N CYS A 168 5.76 0.17 -5.84
CA CYS A 168 5.38 -0.17 -7.21
C CYS A 168 4.51 -1.42 -7.26
N SER A 169 4.92 -2.53 -6.64
CA SER A 169 4.14 -3.77 -6.66
C SER A 169 2.76 -3.62 -6.02
N ALA A 170 2.64 -2.90 -4.91
CA ALA A 170 1.35 -2.63 -4.28
C ALA A 170 0.46 -1.74 -5.16
N TRP A 171 1.04 -0.73 -5.79
CA TRP A 171 0.34 0.16 -6.69
C TRP A 171 -0.11 -0.54 -7.97
N THR A 172 0.70 -1.43 -8.53
CA THR A 172 0.35 -2.30 -9.67
C THR A 172 -0.88 -3.15 -9.34
N VAL A 173 -0.92 -3.80 -8.18
CA VAL A 173 -2.11 -4.55 -7.71
C VAL A 173 -3.32 -3.64 -7.57
N PHE A 174 -3.13 -2.45 -6.98
CA PHE A 174 -4.20 -1.48 -6.79
C PHE A 174 -4.80 -1.02 -8.12
N LEU A 175 -3.98 -0.76 -9.14
CA LEU A 175 -4.45 -0.42 -10.48
C LEU A 175 -5.12 -1.61 -11.18
N ALA A 176 -4.61 -2.82 -11.02
CA ALA A 176 -5.21 -4.02 -11.60
C ALA A 176 -6.64 -4.26 -11.08
N VAL A 177 -6.88 -4.09 -9.78
CA VAL A 177 -8.25 -4.22 -9.25
C VAL A 177 -9.19 -3.13 -9.78
N HIS A 178 -8.70 -1.92 -10.08
CA HIS A 178 -9.50 -0.87 -10.73
C HIS A 178 -9.93 -1.26 -12.15
N LEU A 179 -9.09 -2.01 -12.86
CA LEU A 179 -9.41 -2.55 -14.19
C LEU A 179 -10.34 -3.77 -14.14
N GLY A 180 -10.61 -4.31 -12.96
CA GLY A 180 -11.49 -5.46 -12.77
C GLY A 180 -10.76 -6.80 -12.73
N TYR A 181 -9.43 -6.82 -12.56
CA TYR A 181 -8.71 -8.06 -12.27
C TYR A 181 -9.10 -8.58 -10.88
N CYS A 182 -9.83 -9.70 -10.85
CA CYS A 182 -10.43 -10.28 -9.65
C CYS A 182 -9.93 -11.70 -9.35
N SER A 183 -8.83 -12.14 -9.96
CA SER A 183 -8.21 -13.44 -9.65
C SER A 183 -7.05 -13.25 -8.68
N LEU A 184 -7.12 -13.85 -7.48
CA LEU A 184 -6.03 -13.77 -6.51
C LEU A 184 -4.72 -14.33 -7.04
N ALA A 185 -4.78 -15.40 -7.84
CA ALA A 185 -3.59 -15.97 -8.48
C ALA A 185 -2.90 -14.94 -9.39
N VAL A 186 -3.67 -14.26 -10.25
CA VAL A 186 -3.15 -13.22 -11.16
C VAL A 186 -2.61 -12.03 -10.37
N LEU A 187 -3.32 -11.59 -9.33
CA LEU A 187 -2.89 -10.45 -8.51
C LEU A 187 -1.60 -10.76 -7.72
N ASN A 188 -1.45 -11.99 -7.22
CA ASN A 188 -0.23 -12.45 -6.55
C ASN A 188 0.96 -12.52 -7.52
N GLU A 189 0.76 -13.10 -8.70
CA GLU A 189 1.79 -13.16 -9.75
C GLU A 189 2.23 -11.77 -10.17
N LEU A 190 1.27 -10.87 -10.43
CA LEU A 190 1.54 -9.49 -10.79
C LEU A 190 2.29 -8.72 -9.70
N ARG A 191 1.94 -8.95 -8.42
CA ARG A 191 2.64 -8.33 -7.29
C ARG A 191 4.10 -8.77 -7.25
N LEU A 192 4.37 -10.07 -7.33
CA LEU A 192 5.72 -10.61 -7.25
C LEU A 192 6.57 -10.23 -8.46
N LYS A 193 6.00 -10.30 -9.67
CA LYS A 193 6.67 -9.88 -10.89
C LYS A 193 7.03 -8.40 -10.84
N SER A 194 6.06 -7.53 -10.54
CA SER A 194 6.30 -6.09 -10.43
C SER A 194 7.33 -5.76 -9.35
N PHE A 195 7.36 -6.50 -8.24
CA PHE A 195 8.38 -6.34 -7.21
C PHE A 195 9.78 -6.71 -7.73
N ASP A 196 9.92 -7.84 -8.43
CA ASP A 196 11.22 -8.30 -8.97
C ASP A 196 11.74 -7.41 -10.11
N ASP A 197 10.87 -7.00 -11.04
CA ASP A 197 11.23 -6.12 -12.15
C ASP A 197 11.82 -4.80 -11.66
N VAL A 198 11.23 -4.22 -10.61
CA VAL A 198 11.74 -2.98 -9.98
C VAL A 198 13.15 -3.18 -9.44
N LEU A 199 13.40 -4.31 -8.76
CA LEU A 199 14.68 -4.59 -8.11
C LEU A 199 15.82 -4.90 -9.10
N ASN A 200 15.45 -5.39 -10.27
CA ASN A 200 16.38 -5.71 -11.35
C ASN A 200 16.52 -4.56 -12.34
N GLU A 201 15.93 -3.39 -12.05
CA GLU A 201 15.86 -2.22 -12.95
C GLU A 201 15.40 -2.60 -14.36
N SER A 202 14.61 -3.67 -14.44
CA SER A 202 14.06 -4.15 -15.68
C SER A 202 12.93 -3.20 -16.03
N VAL A 203 13.16 -2.33 -17.02
CA VAL A 203 12.03 -1.65 -17.66
C VAL A 203 11.06 -2.75 -18.08
N PRO A 204 9.74 -2.64 -17.80
CA PRO A 204 8.78 -3.64 -18.22
C PRO A 204 8.88 -3.83 -19.73
N LEU A 205 9.66 -4.83 -20.16
CA LEU A 205 9.94 -5.16 -21.54
C LEU A 205 9.34 -6.54 -21.75
N GLY A 206 8.04 -6.53 -22.03
CA GLY A 206 7.36 -7.52 -22.86
C GLY A 206 7.65 -8.98 -22.55
N PHE A 207 7.12 -9.56 -21.46
CA PHE A 207 7.11 -11.03 -21.28
C PHE A 207 5.99 -11.52 -20.36
N LEU A 208 4.76 -11.51 -20.88
CA LEU A 208 3.77 -12.57 -20.67
C LEU A 208 3.00 -12.77 -22.00
N PRO A 209 2.87 -14.00 -22.54
CA PRO A 209 2.02 -14.21 -23.70
C PRO A 209 0.55 -13.97 -23.29
N GLY A 210 0.01 -12.78 -23.59
CA GLY A 210 -1.45 -12.55 -23.49
C GLY A 210 -1.95 -11.28 -22.81
N SER A 211 -1.15 -10.31 -22.37
CA SER A 211 -1.75 -9.08 -21.83
C SER A 211 -0.85 -7.84 -21.87
N GLN A 212 -0.83 -7.17 -23.03
CA GLN A 212 -0.38 -5.78 -23.16
C GLN A 212 -0.95 -4.87 -22.05
N GLU A 213 -2.15 -5.17 -21.57
CA GLU A 213 -2.80 -4.47 -20.46
C GLU A 213 -2.02 -4.59 -19.14
N LEU A 214 -1.48 -5.76 -18.76
CA LEU A 214 -0.71 -5.90 -17.51
C LEU A 214 0.62 -5.13 -17.58
N GLU A 215 1.26 -5.11 -18.75
CA GLU A 215 2.48 -4.33 -18.98
C GLU A 215 2.22 -2.82 -18.90
N GLU A 216 1.09 -2.36 -19.47
CA GLU A 216 0.65 -0.97 -19.34
C GLU A 216 0.38 -0.60 -17.88
N ILE A 217 -0.18 -1.50 -17.06
CA ILE A 217 -0.38 -1.26 -15.61
C ILE A 217 0.97 -1.05 -14.91
N GLU A 218 1.92 -1.96 -15.10
CA GLU A 218 3.24 -1.86 -14.47
C GLU A 218 3.97 -0.59 -14.92
N PHE A 219 3.90 -0.24 -16.21
CA PHE A 219 4.49 0.99 -16.73
C PHE A 219 3.86 2.24 -16.11
N ILE A 220 2.53 2.29 -16.00
CA ILE A 220 1.82 3.38 -15.34
C ILE A 220 2.24 3.47 -13.88
N ALA A 221 2.30 2.33 -13.16
CA ALA A 221 2.68 2.30 -11.76
C ALA A 221 4.12 2.80 -11.54
N TRP A 222 5.07 2.33 -12.35
CA TRP A 222 6.46 2.76 -12.30
C TRP A 222 6.62 4.26 -12.57
N SER A 223 5.93 4.76 -13.60
CA SER A 223 6.04 6.15 -14.02
C SER A 223 5.32 7.12 -13.08
N SER A 224 4.22 6.71 -12.45
CA SER A 224 3.48 7.53 -11.48
C SER A 224 4.22 7.73 -10.17
N LEU A 225 5.11 6.81 -9.81
CA LEU A 225 5.83 6.83 -8.53
C LEU A 225 7.23 7.46 -8.59
N LYS A 226 7.64 8.03 -9.74
CA LYS A 226 8.98 8.62 -9.89
C LYS A 226 9.29 9.74 -8.89
N LYS A 227 8.28 10.52 -8.48
CA LYS A 227 8.42 11.65 -7.56
C LYS A 227 7.86 11.38 -6.16
N LEU A 228 7.24 10.22 -5.95
CA LEU A 228 6.51 9.85 -4.73
C LEU A 228 5.43 10.85 -4.28
N ASP A 229 4.99 11.74 -5.18
CA ASP A 229 3.88 12.64 -4.94
C ASP A 229 2.53 11.88 -4.90
N PRO A 230 1.50 12.43 -4.24
CA PRO A 230 0.14 11.93 -4.36
C PRO A 230 -0.28 11.77 -5.84
N VAL A 231 -0.81 10.59 -6.18
CA VAL A 231 -1.25 10.28 -7.54
C VAL A 231 -2.61 10.93 -7.77
N ARG A 232 -2.65 11.89 -8.69
CA ARG A 232 -3.84 12.65 -9.07
C ARG A 232 -4.59 12.02 -10.24
N ALA A 233 -5.91 12.17 -10.28
CA ALA A 233 -6.75 11.68 -11.36
C ALA A 233 -6.36 12.23 -12.75
N SER A 234 -5.88 13.48 -12.83
CA SER A 234 -5.36 14.12 -14.04
C SER A 234 -4.18 13.38 -14.68
N LEU A 235 -3.43 12.59 -13.89
CA LEU A 235 -2.37 11.73 -14.43
C LEU A 235 -2.91 10.78 -15.51
N PHE A 236 -4.13 10.26 -15.34
CA PHE A 236 -4.72 9.33 -16.29
C PHE A 236 -5.35 10.04 -17.50
N GLN A 237 -5.63 11.34 -17.39
CA GLN A 237 -6.17 12.16 -18.48
C GLN A 237 -5.10 12.53 -19.51
N SER A 238 -3.87 12.77 -19.06
CA SER A 238 -2.74 13.15 -19.92
C SER A 238 -2.09 11.97 -20.65
N ARG A 239 -2.58 10.76 -20.40
CA ARG A 239 -2.00 9.50 -20.88
C ARG A 239 -2.75 8.92 -22.08
N GLN A 240 -1.99 8.30 -22.99
CA GLN A 240 -2.53 7.77 -24.24
C GLN A 240 -2.88 6.29 -24.17
N GLU A 241 -2.28 5.57 -23.21
CA GLU A 241 -2.42 4.13 -22.96
C GLU A 241 -3.88 3.71 -22.78
N MET A 242 -4.23 2.54 -23.28
CA MET A 242 -5.60 2.00 -23.19
C MET A 242 -6.01 1.83 -21.72
N VAL A 243 -5.08 1.33 -20.91
CA VAL A 243 -5.26 1.14 -19.48
C VAL A 243 -5.56 2.45 -18.76
N ALA A 244 -4.82 3.52 -19.10
CA ALA A 244 -5.05 4.83 -18.47
C ALA A 244 -6.47 5.33 -18.74
N ARG A 245 -7.01 5.12 -19.95
CA ARG A 245 -8.40 5.48 -20.29
C ARG A 245 -9.43 4.65 -19.53
N LYS A 246 -9.19 3.34 -19.36
CA LYS A 246 -10.06 2.46 -18.57
C LYS A 246 -10.06 2.87 -17.10
N ILE A 247 -8.89 3.12 -16.52
CA ILE A 247 -8.76 3.63 -15.14
C ILE A 247 -9.47 4.97 -15.00
N LEU A 248 -9.28 5.91 -15.94
CA LEU A 248 -9.97 7.20 -15.92
C LEU A 248 -11.50 7.05 -15.93
N SER A 249 -12.04 6.12 -16.73
CA SER A 249 -13.49 5.84 -16.72
C SER A 249 -13.96 5.37 -15.34
N ARG A 250 -13.18 4.51 -14.67
CA ARG A 250 -13.46 4.04 -13.31
C ARG A 250 -13.32 5.16 -12.27
N ILE A 251 -12.31 6.01 -12.38
CA ILE A 251 -12.13 7.18 -11.51
C ILE A 251 -13.30 8.15 -11.66
N LYS A 252 -13.78 8.44 -12.87
CA LYS A 252 -14.97 9.28 -13.07
C LYS A 252 -16.20 8.73 -12.35
N ARG A 253 -16.38 7.40 -12.38
CA ARG A 253 -17.43 6.73 -11.63
C ARG A 253 -17.22 6.85 -10.12
N ILE A 254 -15.99 6.67 -9.64
CA ILE A 254 -15.65 6.87 -8.23
C ILE A 254 -15.95 8.30 -7.79
N THR A 255 -15.62 9.30 -8.62
CA THR A 255 -15.95 10.71 -8.37
C THR A 255 -17.45 10.91 -8.21
N ALA A 256 -18.26 10.29 -9.07
CA ALA A 256 -19.72 10.43 -9.02
C ALA A 256 -20.37 9.70 -7.84
N GLU A 257 -19.84 8.54 -7.41
CA GLU A 257 -20.50 7.64 -6.46
C GLU A 257 -19.92 7.66 -5.04
N PHE A 258 -18.63 7.97 -4.88
CA PHE A 258 -17.91 7.75 -3.61
C PHE A 258 -17.12 8.97 -3.11
N ALA A 259 -16.95 10.01 -3.92
CA ALA A 259 -16.22 11.20 -3.48
C ALA A 259 -16.96 11.90 -2.32
N VAL A 260 -16.25 12.10 -1.21
CA VAL A 260 -16.74 12.87 -0.06
C VAL A 260 -15.94 14.17 0.02
N PRO A 261 -16.55 15.32 -0.33
CA PRO A 261 -15.89 16.62 -0.23
C PRO A 261 -15.50 16.97 1.21
N GLY A 262 -14.41 17.72 1.37
CA GLY A 262 -14.02 18.31 2.65
C GLY A 262 -13.28 17.39 3.62
N LYS A 263 -13.06 16.11 3.28
CA LYS A 263 -12.15 15.24 4.06
C LYS A 263 -10.74 15.37 3.48
N PRO A 264 -9.76 15.90 4.23
CA PRO A 264 -8.40 16.04 3.73
C PRO A 264 -7.82 14.66 3.41
N ALA A 265 -7.09 14.57 2.30
CA ALA A 265 -6.37 13.36 1.96
C ALA A 265 -5.35 13.04 3.06
N PRO A 266 -5.26 11.77 3.50
CA PRO A 266 -4.18 11.38 4.38
C PRO A 266 -2.86 11.56 3.60
N THR A 267 -1.83 12.06 4.28
CA THR A 267 -0.50 12.24 3.69
C THR A 267 0.57 11.87 4.70
N ILE A 268 1.68 11.36 4.17
CA ILE A 268 2.88 11.04 4.95
C ILE A 268 3.92 12.16 4.91
N PHE A 269 3.64 13.24 4.17
CA PHE A 269 4.52 14.39 3.96
C PHE A 269 4.16 15.57 4.88
N GLY A 270 5.14 16.44 5.13
CA GLY A 270 4.96 17.71 5.84
C GLY A 270 4.79 17.59 7.36
N ASP A 271 4.29 18.64 8.01
CA ASP A 271 4.24 18.77 9.48
C ASP A 271 3.43 17.68 10.19
N ARG A 272 2.45 17.08 9.48
CA ARG A 272 1.61 15.99 9.98
C ARG A 272 2.13 14.60 9.57
N GLY A 273 3.11 14.57 8.66
CA GLY A 273 3.74 13.39 8.13
C GLY A 273 5.04 13.02 8.85
N PHE A 274 5.74 12.03 8.31
CA PHE A 274 7.03 11.55 8.80
C PHE A 274 8.13 11.62 7.73
N VAL A 275 7.77 12.01 6.50
CA VAL A 275 8.70 12.25 5.39
C VAL A 275 8.80 13.76 5.15
N SER A 276 10.02 14.28 4.98
CA SER A 276 10.26 15.66 4.56
C SER A 276 9.97 15.84 3.07
N VAL A 277 9.40 17.00 2.71
CA VAL A 277 9.22 17.44 1.32
C VAL A 277 10.53 17.95 0.74
#